data_AF-I3XBY6-F1
#
_entry.id   AF-I3XBY6-F1
#
_cell.length_a   1.000
_cell.length_b   1.000
_cell.length_c   1.000
_cell.angle_alpha   90.00
_cell.angle_beta   90.00
_cell.angle_gamma   90.00
#
_symmetry.space_group_name_H-M   'P 1'
#
loop_
_entity.id
_entity.type
_entity.pdbx_description
1 polymer ?
#
loop_
_entity_poly.entity_id
_entity_poly.type
_entity_poly.pdbx_seq_one_letter_code
_entity_poly.pdbx_strand_id
1 'polypeptide(L)'
;MRSLIISRDFSRQQPCQFLDIGAAWTGLRHASIIKTGEGHYCIVAEWESMEALAAARSQMIATLDSFRDSLEDLGGGFGVTDPASGPVVFSIK
;
A
#
# COMPACT_ATOMS: atom_id res chain seq x y z
N MET A 1 -1.75 -0.98 -18.48
CA MET A 1 -2.92 -1.36 -17.67
C MET A 1 -2.58 -1.00 -16.23
N ARG A 2 -3.15 0.06 -15.66
CA ARG A 2 -2.71 0.50 -14.30
C ARG A 2 -3.32 -0.45 -13.28
N SER A 3 -2.50 -1.12 -12.48
CA SER A 3 -2.98 -1.85 -11.32
C SER A 3 -2.82 -0.98 -10.09
N LEU A 4 -3.87 -0.83 -9.30
CA LEU A 4 -3.85 -0.04 -8.07
C LEU A 4 -3.79 -0.98 -6.86
N ILE A 5 -2.84 -0.81 -5.95
CA ILE A 5 -2.99 -1.34 -4.58
C ILE A 5 -3.56 -0.24 -3.71
N ILE A 6 -4.68 -0.53 -3.05
CA ILE A 6 -5.20 0.27 -1.95
C ILE A 6 -4.98 -0.57 -0.69
N SER A 7 -3.96 -0.26 0.10
CA SER A 7 -3.99 -0.70 1.51
C SER A 7 -4.96 0.26 2.19
N ARG A 8 -6.23 -0.14 2.34
CA ARG A 8 -7.34 0.80 2.62
C ARG A 8 -7.19 1.53 3.95
N ASP A 9 -6.55 0.90 4.92
CA ASP A 9 -6.19 1.56 6.16
C ASP A 9 -5.10 0.75 6.88
N PHE A 10 -4.17 1.43 7.54
CA PHE A 10 -3.29 0.86 8.57
C PHE A 10 -2.96 1.96 9.58
N SER A 11 -2.78 1.59 10.85
CA SER A 11 -2.45 2.54 11.92
C SER A 11 -0.94 2.75 12.03
N ARG A 12 -0.41 3.97 11.92
CA ARG A 12 1.02 4.25 12.17
C ARG A 12 1.25 5.49 13.03
N GLN A 13 2.22 5.38 13.94
CA GLN A 13 2.65 6.48 14.80
C GLN A 13 3.78 7.35 14.20
N GLN A 14 4.46 6.93 13.12
CA GLN A 14 5.58 7.69 12.53
C GLN A 14 5.65 7.68 10.99
N PRO A 15 5.66 8.87 10.33
CA PRO A 15 5.68 8.98 8.86
C PRO A 15 7.05 8.69 8.22
N CYS A 16 8.16 8.85 8.98
CA CYS A 16 9.52 8.75 8.46
C CYS A 16 9.96 7.35 8.01
N GLN A 17 9.33 6.28 8.50
CA GLN A 17 9.60 4.92 8.02
C GLN A 17 8.87 4.58 6.70
N PHE A 18 7.98 5.45 6.19
CA PHE A 18 7.40 5.26 4.86
C PHE A 18 8.32 5.79 3.74
N LEU A 19 9.37 6.53 4.11
CA LEU A 19 10.16 7.31 3.16
C LEU A 19 10.94 6.45 2.16
N ASP A 20 11.16 5.16 2.45
CA ASP A 20 11.93 4.24 1.60
C ASP A 20 11.08 3.29 0.74
N ILE A 21 9.75 3.43 0.79
CA ILE A 21 8.84 2.48 0.13
C ILE A 21 8.87 2.62 -1.39
N GLY A 22 9.03 3.85 -1.89
CA GLY A 22 9.07 4.14 -3.31
C GLY A 22 10.31 3.60 -4.03
N ALA A 23 11.43 3.41 -3.32
CA ALA A 23 12.68 2.95 -3.91
C ALA A 23 12.77 1.42 -4.03
N ALA A 24 11.98 0.68 -3.24
CA ALA A 24 12.15 -0.76 -3.08
C ALA A 24 11.26 -1.61 -3.99
N TRP A 25 10.18 -1.08 -4.57
CA TRP A 25 9.19 -1.89 -5.29
C TRP A 25 9.44 -1.90 -6.79
N THR A 26 9.82 -3.05 -7.32
CA THR A 26 10.15 -3.21 -8.75
C THR A 26 8.95 -2.86 -9.63
N GLY A 27 9.19 -2.06 -10.67
CA GLY A 27 8.15 -1.67 -11.64
C GLY A 27 7.12 -0.66 -11.12
N LEU A 28 7.30 -0.13 -9.91
CA LEU A 28 6.45 0.92 -9.36
C LEU A 28 6.57 2.19 -10.21
N ARG A 29 5.43 2.71 -10.68
CA ARG A 29 5.38 3.96 -11.46
C ARG A 29 5.07 5.16 -10.60
N HIS A 30 4.19 4.98 -9.64
CA HIS A 30 3.74 6.02 -8.75
C HIS A 30 3.21 5.40 -7.46
N ALA A 31 3.51 6.03 -6.32
CA ALA A 31 2.89 5.72 -5.05
C ALA A 31 2.55 7.01 -4.32
N SER A 32 1.37 7.03 -3.72
CA SER A 32 0.90 8.08 -2.84
C SER A 32 0.53 7.48 -1.49
N ILE A 33 0.91 8.16 -0.42
CA ILE A 33 0.48 7.84 0.94
C ILE A 33 -0.48 8.94 1.38
N ILE A 34 -1.70 8.56 1.67
CA ILE A 34 -2.79 9.46 2.04
C ILE A 34 -3.09 9.25 3.51
N LYS A 35 -3.02 10.31 4.32
CA LYS A 35 -3.54 10.28 5.68
C LYS A 35 -5.07 10.37 5.62
N THR A 36 -5.75 9.34 6.12
CA THR A 36 -7.22 9.23 6.10
C THR A 36 -7.85 9.60 7.45
N GLY A 37 -7.06 9.62 8.52
CA GLY A 37 -7.48 9.98 9.87
C GLY A 37 -6.30 10.13 10.82
N GLU A 38 -6.56 10.31 12.11
CA GLU A 38 -5.53 10.25 13.13
C GLU A 38 -5.03 8.80 13.27
N GLY A 39 -3.73 8.56 13.11
CA GLY A 39 -3.18 7.20 13.06
C GLY A 39 -3.44 6.47 11.73
N HIS A 40 -4.47 6.83 10.97
CA HIS A 40 -4.93 6.11 9.78
C HIS A 40 -4.31 6.60 8.47
N TYR A 41 -3.81 5.66 7.66
CA TYR A 41 -3.17 5.93 6.37
C TYR A 41 -3.56 4.91 5.31
N CYS A 42 -3.63 5.37 4.07
CA CYS A 42 -3.84 4.57 2.88
C CYS A 42 -2.67 4.73 1.90
N ILE A 43 -2.21 3.62 1.31
CA ILE A 43 -1.23 3.65 0.22
C ILE A 43 -1.93 3.29 -1.06
N VAL A 44 -1.74 4.15 -2.07
CA VAL A 44 -2.26 4.03 -3.42
C VAL A 44 -1.07 3.95 -4.36
N ALA A 45 -0.81 2.77 -4.94
CA ALA A 45 0.37 2.52 -5.77
C ALA A 45 0.01 1.93 -7.13
N GLU A 46 0.72 2.37 -8.18
CA GLU A 46 0.45 2.05 -9.58
C GLU A 46 1.61 1.33 -10.28
N TRP A 47 1.28 0.25 -10.99
CA TRP A 47 2.21 -0.49 -11.87
C TRP A 47 1.77 -0.46 -13.35
N GLU A 48 2.67 -0.87 -14.25
CA GLU A 48 2.40 -0.95 -15.69
C GLU A 48 1.44 -2.07 -16.12
N SER A 49 1.49 -3.18 -15.39
CA SER A 49 0.67 -4.37 -15.60
C SER A 49 0.39 -5.12 -14.29
N MET A 50 -0.52 -6.09 -14.33
CA MET A 50 -0.81 -6.96 -13.19
C MET A 50 0.38 -7.88 -12.88
N GLU A 51 1.15 -8.29 -13.88
CA GLU A 51 2.34 -9.13 -13.72
C GLU A 51 3.45 -8.36 -13.00
N ALA A 52 3.68 -7.09 -13.36
CA ALA A 52 4.63 -6.23 -12.66
C ALA A 52 4.22 -6.04 -11.20
N LEU A 53 2.92 -5.88 -10.92
CA LEU A 53 2.42 -5.86 -9.55
C LEU A 53 2.66 -7.19 -8.82
N ALA A 54 2.34 -8.31 -9.46
CA ALA A 54 2.50 -9.63 -8.86
C ALA A 54 3.98 -9.90 -8.50
N ALA A 55 4.91 -9.48 -9.35
CA ALA A 55 6.35 -9.58 -9.10
C ALA A 55 6.80 -8.73 -7.89
N ALA A 56 6.19 -7.56 -7.68
CA ALA A 56 6.50 -6.69 -6.54
C ALA A 56 5.91 -7.20 -5.20
N ARG A 57 5.03 -8.21 -5.21
CA ARG A 57 4.25 -8.61 -4.03
C ARG A 57 5.12 -8.98 -2.82
N SER A 58 6.20 -9.71 -3.04
CA SER A 58 7.12 -10.11 -1.96
C SER A 58 7.82 -8.91 -1.32
N GLN A 59 8.18 -7.89 -2.10
CA GLN A 59 8.80 -6.67 -1.58
C GLN A 59 7.81 -5.88 -0.72
N MET A 60 6.54 -5.80 -1.14
CA MET A 60 5.48 -5.14 -0.36
C MET A 60 5.21 -5.86 0.97
N ILE A 61 5.19 -7.19 0.96
CA ILE A 61 5.04 -7.99 2.19
C ILE A 61 6.21 -7.72 3.13
N ALA A 62 7.45 -7.74 2.63
CA ALA A 62 8.64 -7.44 3.43
C ALA A 62 8.61 -6.01 4.00
N THR A 63 8.18 -5.02 3.20
CA THR A 63 7.94 -3.66 3.67
C THR A 63 6.93 -3.65 4.81
N LEU A 64 5.77 -4.28 4.65
CA LEU A 64 4.73 -4.32 5.66
C LEU A 64 5.17 -5.04 6.94
N ASP A 65 5.85 -6.18 6.80
CA ASP A 65 6.34 -6.97 7.93
C ASP A 65 7.38 -6.20 8.76
N SER A 66 8.16 -5.29 8.16
CA SER A 66 9.16 -4.48 8.87
C SER A 66 8.60 -3.54 9.94
N PHE A 67 7.31 -3.22 9.88
CA PHE A 67 6.64 -2.36 10.85
C PHE A 67 5.28 -2.91 11.31
N ARG A 68 4.98 -4.18 11.01
CA ARG A 68 3.68 -4.81 11.31
C ARG A 68 3.33 -4.75 12.80
N ASP A 69 4.32 -4.89 13.66
CA ASP A 69 4.14 -4.85 15.12
C ASP A 69 3.74 -3.46 15.64
N SER A 70 3.92 -2.42 14.82
CA SER A 70 3.50 -1.04 15.15
C SER A 70 2.10 -0.69 14.65
N LEU A 71 1.43 -1.62 13.97
CA LEU A 71 0.10 -1.43 13.39
C LEU A 71 -0.98 -1.88 14.39
N GLU A 72 -2.06 -1.14 14.43
CA GLU A 72 -3.26 -1.48 15.21
C GLU A 72 -4.23 -2.32 14.37
N ASP A 73 -5.04 -3.13 15.05
CA ASP A 73 -6.11 -3.90 14.40
C ASP A 73 -7.21 -2.95 13.90
N LEU A 74 -7.64 -3.16 12.67
CA LEU A 74 -8.67 -2.36 12.00
C LEU A 74 -10.09 -2.68 12.48
N GLY A 75 -10.25 -3.67 13.35
CA GLY A 75 -11.53 -4.19 13.80
C GLY A 75 -12.23 -5.02 12.72
N GLY A 76 -13.41 -5.55 13.07
CA GLY A 76 -14.29 -6.24 12.10
C GLY A 76 -13.71 -7.50 11.44
N GLY A 77 -12.60 -8.04 11.95
CA GLY A 77 -11.91 -9.19 11.36
C GLY A 77 -10.97 -8.87 10.20
N PHE A 78 -10.68 -7.59 9.94
CA PHE A 78 -9.76 -7.16 8.87
C PHE A 78 -8.27 -7.30 9.25
N GLY A 79 -7.95 -7.57 10.52
CA GLY A 79 -6.58 -7.61 10.99
C GLY A 79 -5.94 -6.21 10.96
N VAL A 80 -4.63 -6.15 10.76
CA VAL A 80 -3.88 -4.87 10.77
C VAL A 80 -3.76 -4.18 9.41
N THR A 81 -4.25 -4.81 8.33
CA THR A 81 -4.20 -4.29 6.95
C THR A 81 -5.31 -4.87 6.08
N ASP A 82 -5.89 -4.06 5.21
CA ASP A 82 -6.87 -4.49 4.19
C ASP A 82 -6.34 -4.20 2.76
N PRO A 83 -5.54 -5.11 2.17
CA PRO A 83 -4.99 -4.93 0.83
C PRO A 83 -6.00 -5.30 -0.26
N ALA A 84 -6.22 -4.39 -1.20
CA ALA A 84 -6.99 -4.66 -2.42
C ALA A 84 -6.15 -4.34 -3.67
N SER A 85 -6.35 -5.09 -4.76
CA SER A 85 -5.75 -4.79 -6.06
C SER A 85 -6.67 -5.07 -7.25
N GLY A 86 -6.44 -4.36 -8.35
CA GLY A 86 -7.18 -4.58 -9.60
C GLY A 86 -6.85 -3.58 -10.71
N PRO A 87 -7.35 -3.84 -11.94
CA PRO A 87 -7.13 -2.94 -13.06
C PRO A 87 -7.93 -1.65 -12.92
N VAL A 88 -7.32 -0.52 -13.26
CA VAL A 88 -8.02 0.75 -13.44
C VAL A 88 -8.92 0.64 -14.66
N VAL A 89 -10.23 0.64 -14.43
CA VAL A 89 -11.26 0.59 -15.48
C VAL A 89 -11.68 1.96 -15.99
N PHE A 90 -11.45 3.01 -15.21
CA PHE A 90 -11.83 4.38 -15.54
C PHE A 90 -10.92 5.39 -14.81
N SER A 91 -10.53 6.47 -15.49
CA SER A 91 -9.71 7.55 -14.93
C SER A 91 -10.34 8.89 -15.28
N ILE A 92 -10.66 9.69 -14.25
CA ILE A 92 -11.19 11.05 -14.40
C ILE A 92 -10.05 12.03 -14.11
N LYS A 93 -9.99 13.12 -14.88
CA LYS A 93 -9.00 14.18 -14.73
C LYS A 93 -9.42 15.21 -13.68
#